data_AF-A0A9P8F0U4-F1
#
_entry.id   AF-A0A9P8F0U4-F1
#
_cell.length_a   1.000
_cell.length_b   1.000
_cell.length_c   1.000
_cell.angle_alpha   90.00
_cell.angle_beta   90.00
_cell.angle_gamma   90.00
#
_symmetry.space_group_name_H-M   'P 1'
#
loop_
_entity.id
_entity.type
_entity.pdbx_description
1 polymer ?
#
loop_
_entity_poly.entity_id
_entity_poly.type
_entity_poly.pdbx_seq_one_letter_code
_entity_poly.pdbx_strand_id
1 'polypeptide(L)'
;VLCVFAHPAIRHKFHNSFEFTHRFAGWCSIIVFWVDLVLTSFRHPPCEMAIHSSFDKDLEKGSDKQVVVITEKNSYSSFSSISTSSTLVSLSKPELTKAEEPVPPKRQARIIRYLRHTGLNVYRRIFSIVFFANLAGLIGLLASGHSSILTHMPYAANAAAANFLVAILIRQDYIFNMIFRVCQLVPLSAPLRLRRILAKVYEHGGMHSGCAIAGTMWFILLTVLIVVNFETGRIIHTPLVPIFTVLLLVCFLVLCVFAHPAIRHKFHNSFEFTHRFAGWCSIIVFWVDLVL
;
A
#
# COMPACT_ATOMS: atom_id res chain seq x y z
N VAL A 1 -29.16 -6.46 6.20
CA VAL A 1 -28.67 -7.38 5.14
C VAL A 1 -27.21 -7.82 5.38
N LEU A 2 -26.27 -6.90 5.64
CA LEU A 2 -24.85 -7.22 5.87
C LEU A 2 -24.57 -8.17 7.06
N CYS A 3 -25.36 -8.12 8.15
CA CYS A 3 -25.16 -9.00 9.31
C CYS A 3 -25.53 -10.46 9.05
N VAL A 4 -26.42 -10.76 8.10
CA VAL A 4 -26.85 -12.13 7.79
C VAL A 4 -25.77 -12.87 7.00
N PHE A 5 -25.01 -12.17 6.17
CA PHE A 5 -23.90 -12.75 5.40
C PHE A 5 -22.61 -12.97 6.21
N ALA A 6 -22.54 -12.46 7.44
CA ALA A 6 -21.40 -12.67 8.34
C ALA A 6 -21.44 -14.05 9.04
N HIS A 7 -22.53 -14.81 8.91
CA HIS A 7 -22.65 -16.12 9.53
C HIS A 7 -21.73 -17.16 8.84
N PRO A 8 -20.90 -17.91 9.59
CA PRO A 8 -19.89 -18.82 9.03
C PRO A 8 -20.43 -19.89 8.06
N ALA A 9 -21.72 -20.26 8.15
CA ALA A 9 -22.35 -21.26 7.28
C ALA A 9 -22.67 -20.74 5.86
N ILE A 10 -22.91 -19.43 5.70
CA ILE A 10 -23.28 -18.82 4.41
C ILE A 10 -22.03 -18.39 3.63
N ARG A 11 -20.94 -18.12 4.36
CA ARG A 11 -19.62 -17.67 3.85
C ARG A 11 -18.99 -18.61 2.84
N HIS A 12 -19.13 -19.93 3.00
CA HIS A 12 -18.50 -20.90 2.10
C HIS A 12 -19.18 -20.96 0.71
N LYS A 13 -20.48 -20.63 0.62
CA LYS A 13 -21.22 -20.67 -0.65
C LYS A 13 -21.12 -19.37 -1.46
N PHE A 14 -20.85 -18.23 -0.83
CA PHE A 14 -20.95 -16.91 -1.47
C PHE A 14 -19.71 -16.01 -1.27
N HIS A 15 -18.53 -16.62 -1.16
CA HIS A 15 -17.25 -15.92 -0.99
C HIS A 15 -17.07 -14.77 -2.01
N ASN A 16 -17.40 -15.01 -3.28
CA ASN A 16 -17.25 -14.02 -4.36
C ASN A 16 -18.33 -12.92 -4.32
N SER A 17 -19.55 -13.23 -3.88
CA SER A 17 -20.61 -12.22 -3.75
C SER A 17 -20.38 -11.29 -2.56
N PHE A 18 -19.77 -11.76 -1.48
CA PHE A 18 -19.37 -10.93 -0.36
C PHE A 18 -18.22 -9.97 -0.73
N GLU A 19 -17.20 -10.44 -1.45
CA GLU A 19 -16.14 -9.55 -1.96
C GLU A 19 -16.69 -8.48 -2.90
N PHE A 20 -17.61 -8.84 -3.80
CA PHE A 20 -18.27 -7.88 -4.69
C PHE A 20 -19.07 -6.84 -3.90
N THR A 21 -19.86 -7.28 -2.91
CA THR A 21 -20.69 -6.39 -2.10
C THR A 21 -19.85 -5.46 -1.23
N HIS A 22 -18.71 -5.91 -0.70
CA HIS A 22 -17.83 -5.08 0.12
C HIS A 22 -17.02 -4.08 -0.70
N ARG A 23 -16.53 -4.48 -1.89
CA ARG A 23 -15.91 -3.55 -2.83
C ARG A 23 -16.93 -2.51 -3.26
N PHE A 24 -18.12 -2.94 -3.68
CA PHE A 24 -19.19 -2.06 -4.13
C PHE A 24 -19.70 -1.12 -3.03
N ALA A 25 -19.89 -1.60 -1.80
CA ALA A 25 -20.29 -0.76 -0.66
C ALA A 25 -19.23 0.30 -0.33
N GLY A 26 -17.93 -0.02 -0.42
CA GLY A 26 -16.86 0.97 -0.25
C GLY A 26 -16.91 2.07 -1.32
N TRP A 27 -17.07 1.70 -2.60
CA TRP A 27 -17.22 2.66 -3.68
C TRP A 27 -18.54 3.46 -3.58
N CYS A 28 -19.65 2.84 -3.17
CA CYS A 28 -20.92 3.52 -2.96
C CYS A 28 -20.87 4.50 -1.79
N SER A 29 -20.24 4.15 -0.67
CA SER A 29 -20.07 5.08 0.45
C SER A 29 -19.19 6.27 0.07
N ILE A 30 -18.13 6.03 -0.71
CA ILE A 30 -17.29 7.11 -1.26
C ILE A 30 -18.10 7.99 -2.20
N ILE A 31 -18.87 7.41 -3.13
CA ILE A 31 -19.70 8.18 -4.07
C ILE A 31 -20.80 8.96 -3.35
N VAL A 32 -21.50 8.36 -2.39
CA VAL A 32 -22.56 9.02 -1.62
C VAL A 32 -21.98 10.16 -0.80
N PHE A 33 -20.83 9.94 -0.14
CA PHE A 33 -20.16 10.99 0.61
C PHE A 33 -19.60 12.10 -0.30
N TRP A 34 -19.06 11.76 -1.46
CA TRP A 34 -18.57 12.75 -2.44
C TRP A 34 -19.72 13.57 -3.03
N VAL A 35 -20.85 12.93 -3.34
CA VAL A 35 -22.06 13.60 -3.80
C VAL A 35 -22.60 14.50 -2.70
N ASP A 36 -22.67 14.04 -1.46
CA ASP A 36 -23.16 14.86 -0.34
C ASP A 36 -22.25 16.06 -0.07
N LEU A 37 -20.92 15.88 -0.12
CA LEU A 37 -19.90 16.93 0.00
C LEU A 37 -20.00 17.97 -1.13
N VAL A 38 -20.15 17.52 -2.38
CA VAL A 38 -20.33 18.40 -3.53
C VAL A 38 -21.63 19.18 -3.39
N LEU A 39 -22.72 18.50 -3.01
CA LEU A 39 -24.02 19.13 -2.82
C LEU A 39 -24.04 20.10 -1.62
N THR A 40 -23.29 19.85 -0.55
CA THR A 40 -23.12 20.80 0.56
C THR A 40 -22.22 21.96 0.21
N SER A 41 -21.15 21.73 -0.57
CA SER A 41 -20.28 22.79 -1.09
C SER A 41 -21.04 23.76 -2.01
N PHE A 42 -22.03 23.26 -2.77
CA PHE A 42 -22.94 24.10 -3.58
C PHE A 42 -24.13 24.68 -2.81
N ARG A 43 -24.35 24.30 -1.53
CA ARG A 43 -25.47 24.79 -0.71
C ARG A 43 -25.18 26.11 0.01
N HIS A 44 -23.94 26.61 -0.09
CA HIS A 44 -23.61 27.98 0.29
C HIS A 44 -23.74 28.90 -0.94
N PRO A 45 -24.82 29.69 -1.06
CA PRO A 45 -24.85 30.75 -2.05
C PRO A 45 -23.83 31.83 -1.66
N PRO A 46 -22.95 32.29 -2.56
CA PRO A 46 -22.32 33.59 -2.38
C PRO A 46 -23.40 34.66 -2.56
N CYS A 47 -23.88 35.23 -1.46
CA CYS A 47 -24.68 36.45 -1.48
C CYS A 47 -23.79 37.59 -0.97
N GLU A 48 -23.16 38.33 -1.87
CA GLU A 48 -23.57 39.71 -2.21
C GLU A 48 -22.82 40.21 -3.45
N MET A 49 -23.54 40.99 -4.26
CA MET A 49 -23.21 41.48 -5.59
C MET A 49 -22.04 42.48 -5.64
N ALA A 50 -21.21 42.39 -6.67
CA ALA A 50 -20.76 43.57 -7.40
C ALA A 50 -20.61 43.26 -8.90
N ILE A 51 -21.27 44.09 -9.68
CA ILE A 51 -21.51 44.07 -11.12
C ILE A 51 -20.27 44.55 -11.87
N HIS A 52 -19.85 43.83 -12.93
CA HIS A 52 -19.43 44.37 -14.25
C HIS A 52 -19.26 43.16 -15.19
N SER A 53 -20.27 42.78 -15.96
CA SER A 53 -20.59 43.25 -17.33
C SER A 53 -19.50 42.98 -18.37
N SER A 54 -19.95 42.45 -19.52
CA SER A 54 -19.32 42.40 -20.86
C SER A 54 -18.62 41.07 -21.22
N PHE A 55 -19.27 40.24 -22.07
CA PHE A 55 -19.06 40.12 -23.54
C PHE A 55 -17.90 39.14 -23.83
N ASP A 56 -18.08 37.92 -24.35
CA ASP A 56 -18.55 37.46 -25.67
C ASP A 56 -19.07 35.99 -25.53
N LYS A 57 -20.18 35.53 -26.12
CA LYS A 57 -20.41 35.14 -27.54
C LYS A 57 -19.30 34.23 -28.10
N ASP A 58 -19.51 33.13 -28.81
CA ASP A 58 -20.63 32.36 -29.34
C ASP A 58 -19.99 31.08 -29.97
N LEU A 59 -20.81 30.09 -30.34
CA LEU A 59 -20.59 29.11 -31.44
C LEU A 59 -19.57 27.97 -31.22
N GLU A 60 -19.75 26.73 -31.71
CA GLU A 60 -20.84 25.94 -32.29
C GLU A 60 -20.19 24.57 -32.69
N LYS A 61 -21.02 23.52 -32.84
CA LYS A 61 -20.76 22.26 -33.61
C LYS A 61 -19.65 21.32 -33.11
N GLY A 62 -19.79 19.99 -33.13
CA GLY A 62 -20.74 19.11 -33.81
C GLY A 62 -20.00 17.88 -34.35
N SER A 63 -20.69 16.73 -34.37
CA SER A 63 -20.43 15.53 -35.19
C SER A 63 -19.55 14.37 -34.66
N ASP A 64 -20.25 13.33 -34.18
CA ASP A 64 -20.36 11.95 -34.72
C ASP A 64 -19.12 11.10 -35.13
N LYS A 65 -19.07 9.91 -34.49
CA LYS A 65 -18.66 8.54 -34.95
C LYS A 65 -17.22 8.26 -35.43
N GLN A 66 -16.58 7.28 -34.78
CA GLN A 66 -16.32 5.98 -35.44
C GLN A 66 -16.08 4.83 -34.45
N VAL A 67 -16.77 3.74 -34.76
CA VAL A 67 -16.67 2.39 -34.18
C VAL A 67 -15.60 1.63 -34.94
N VAL A 68 -14.65 0.99 -34.25
CA VAL A 68 -13.81 -0.06 -34.82
C VAL A 68 -13.92 -1.31 -33.95
N VAL A 69 -14.69 -2.26 -34.46
CA VAL A 69 -14.81 -3.64 -33.99
C VAL A 69 -13.59 -4.40 -34.52
N ILE A 70 -12.74 -4.90 -33.63
CA ILE A 70 -11.72 -5.90 -33.97
C ILE A 70 -12.22 -7.24 -33.45
N THR A 71 -12.73 -8.04 -34.38
CA THR A 71 -13.13 -9.44 -34.18
C THR A 71 -11.88 -10.31 -34.26
N GLU A 72 -11.42 -10.85 -33.13
CA GLU A 72 -10.36 -11.86 -33.11
C GLU A 72 -10.96 -13.26 -33.05
N LYS A 73 -10.74 -14.03 -34.13
CA LYS A 73 -11.16 -15.43 -34.27
C LYS A 73 -10.20 -16.32 -33.48
N ASN A 74 -10.62 -16.83 -32.32
CA ASN A 74 -9.91 -17.91 -31.65
C ASN A 74 -10.47 -19.27 -32.05
N SER A 75 -9.75 -19.91 -32.97
CA SER A 75 -9.81 -21.33 -33.28
C SER A 75 -9.31 -22.13 -32.07
N TYR A 76 -10.21 -22.74 -31.30
CA TYR A 76 -9.83 -23.78 -30.33
C TYR A 76 -9.99 -25.14 -30.99
N SER A 77 -8.88 -25.67 -31.48
CA SER A 77 -8.76 -27.07 -31.89
C SER A 77 -8.98 -27.98 -30.67
N SER A 78 -10.05 -28.75 -30.72
CA SER A 78 -10.32 -29.87 -29.84
C SER A 78 -9.21 -30.92 -29.98
N PHE A 79 -8.57 -31.32 -28.89
CA PHE A 79 -7.74 -32.52 -28.89
C PHE A 79 -8.46 -33.65 -28.15
N SER A 80 -8.73 -34.69 -28.93
CA SER A 80 -9.45 -35.91 -28.61
C SER A 80 -8.77 -36.76 -27.54
N SER A 81 -9.63 -37.36 -26.72
CA SER A 81 -9.40 -38.56 -25.91
C SER A 81 -8.80 -39.71 -26.71
N ILE A 82 -7.67 -40.27 -26.24
CA ILE A 82 -7.21 -41.61 -26.59
C ILE A 82 -6.91 -42.37 -25.29
N SER A 83 -7.61 -43.49 -25.14
CA SER A 83 -7.42 -44.50 -24.11
C SER A 83 -6.29 -45.47 -24.48
N THR A 84 -5.90 -46.27 -23.48
CA THR A 84 -5.26 -47.60 -23.56
C THR A 84 -3.72 -47.63 -23.52
N SER A 85 -3.16 -48.05 -22.38
CA SER A 85 -2.59 -49.40 -22.22
C SER A 85 -1.74 -49.46 -20.96
N SER A 86 -2.17 -50.33 -20.03
CA SER A 86 -1.37 -50.79 -18.91
C SER A 86 -0.21 -51.63 -19.44
N THR A 87 1.02 -51.13 -19.30
CA THR A 87 2.22 -51.93 -19.46
C THR A 87 3.08 -51.74 -18.22
N LEU A 88 3.16 -52.80 -17.42
CA LEU A 88 4.06 -52.91 -16.29
C LEU A 88 5.49 -52.91 -16.82
N VAL A 89 6.15 -51.75 -16.76
CA VAL A 89 7.59 -51.63 -16.98
C VAL A 89 8.25 -51.55 -15.61
N SER A 90 9.07 -52.55 -15.30
CA SER A 90 9.89 -52.58 -14.11
C SER A 90 10.81 -51.36 -14.09
N LEU A 91 10.64 -50.54 -13.05
CA LEU A 91 11.46 -49.36 -12.83
C LEU A 91 12.85 -49.84 -12.37
N SER A 92 13.74 -50.11 -13.33
CA SER A 92 15.17 -50.16 -13.06
C SER A 92 15.58 -48.77 -12.57
N LYS A 93 15.98 -48.72 -11.31
CA LYS A 93 16.44 -47.53 -10.60
C LYS A 93 17.68 -47.03 -11.35
N PRO A 94 17.70 -45.80 -11.92
CA PRO A 94 18.94 -45.27 -12.44
C PRO A 94 19.85 -45.02 -11.24
N GLU A 95 20.92 -45.79 -11.16
CA GLU A 95 21.99 -45.58 -10.20
C GLU A 95 22.70 -44.28 -10.58
N LEU A 96 22.20 -43.18 -10.00
CA LEU A 96 22.82 -41.88 -10.07
C LEU A 96 24.16 -41.97 -9.33
N THR A 97 25.23 -42.23 -10.09
CA THR A 97 26.60 -41.98 -9.67
C THR A 97 26.68 -40.51 -9.29
N LYS A 98 26.53 -40.26 -7.99
CA LYS A 98 26.68 -38.95 -7.37
C LYS A 98 28.15 -38.57 -7.47
N ALA A 99 28.54 -37.98 -8.61
CA ALA A 99 29.80 -37.29 -8.75
C ALA A 99 29.84 -36.23 -7.65
N GLU A 100 30.63 -36.48 -6.63
CA GLU A 100 30.81 -35.61 -5.48
C GLU A 100 31.73 -34.46 -5.93
N GLU A 101 31.16 -33.53 -6.69
CA GLU A 101 31.86 -32.30 -7.06
C GLU A 101 32.16 -31.52 -5.76
N PRO A 102 33.43 -31.25 -5.44
CA PRO A 102 33.79 -30.67 -4.16
C PRO A 102 33.23 -29.25 -4.08
N VAL A 103 32.29 -29.04 -3.15
CA VAL A 103 31.71 -27.73 -2.90
C VAL A 103 32.82 -26.72 -2.55
N PRO A 104 32.83 -25.53 -3.17
CA PRO A 104 33.93 -24.58 -3.02
C PRO A 104 34.16 -24.20 -1.56
N PRO A 105 35.42 -24.03 -1.14
CA PRO A 105 35.78 -23.80 0.26
C PRO A 105 35.10 -22.55 0.81
N LYS A 106 34.69 -22.68 2.07
CA LYS A 106 33.86 -21.75 2.83
C LYS A 106 34.63 -20.43 3.13
N ARG A 107 34.74 -19.51 2.16
CA ARG A 107 35.52 -18.25 2.21
C ARG A 107 35.22 -17.23 3.34
N GLN A 108 34.18 -17.40 4.16
CA GLN A 108 33.76 -16.40 5.16
C GLN A 108 33.25 -17.01 6.47
N ALA A 109 33.47 -16.28 7.57
CA ALA A 109 33.01 -16.61 8.92
C ALA A 109 31.50 -16.90 8.97
N ARG A 110 31.08 -17.84 9.84
CA ARG A 110 29.66 -18.30 9.94
C ARG A 110 28.70 -17.14 10.19
N ILE A 111 29.10 -16.18 11.02
CA ILE A 111 28.28 -15.00 11.38
C ILE A 111 28.07 -14.08 10.18
N ILE A 112 29.14 -13.74 9.44
CA ILE A 112 29.06 -12.89 8.23
C ILE A 112 28.25 -13.57 7.14
N ARG A 113 28.38 -14.90 7.01
CA ARG A 113 27.61 -15.69 6.05
C ARG A 113 26.13 -15.75 6.42
N TYR A 114 25.82 -15.96 7.69
CA TYR A 114 24.45 -15.96 8.21
C TYR A 114 23.83 -14.57 8.09
N LEU A 115 24.54 -13.50 8.45
CA LEU A 115 24.08 -12.13 8.21
C LEU A 115 23.87 -11.85 6.72
N ARG A 116 24.80 -12.23 5.83
CA ARG A 116 24.67 -11.93 4.40
C ARG A 116 23.58 -12.74 3.71
N HIS A 117 23.46 -14.03 4.02
CA HIS A 117 22.60 -14.97 3.30
C HIS A 117 21.28 -15.30 4.01
N THR A 118 21.17 -15.03 5.32
CA THR A 118 19.95 -15.28 6.11
C THR A 118 19.37 -14.00 6.71
N GLY A 119 20.20 -13.04 7.14
CA GLY A 119 19.76 -11.80 7.80
C GLY A 119 19.54 -10.59 6.89
N LEU A 120 20.36 -10.42 5.85
CA LEU A 120 20.36 -9.28 4.91
C LEU A 120 19.77 -9.69 3.57
N ASN A 121 18.65 -10.41 3.62
CA ASN A 121 17.81 -10.58 2.45
C ASN A 121 17.44 -9.18 1.91
N VAL A 122 17.33 -9.02 0.60
CA VAL A 122 17.23 -7.68 -0.02
C VAL A 122 16.01 -6.93 0.52
N TYR A 123 14.89 -7.62 0.77
CA TYR A 123 13.76 -7.14 1.57
C TYR A 123 14.17 -6.46 2.90
N ARG A 124 14.92 -7.17 3.76
CA ARG A 124 15.33 -6.69 5.10
C ARG A 124 16.30 -5.52 5.00
N ARG A 125 17.16 -5.51 3.97
CA ARG A 125 18.10 -4.42 3.73
C ARG A 125 17.37 -3.12 3.37
N ILE A 126 16.45 -3.17 2.41
CA ILE A 126 15.67 -2.00 1.99
C ILE A 126 14.84 -1.49 3.17
N PHE A 127 14.18 -2.40 3.90
CA PHE A 127 13.45 -2.08 5.12
C PHE A 127 14.32 -1.33 6.13
N SER A 128 15.49 -1.86 6.47
CA SER A 128 16.40 -1.24 7.44
C SER A 128 16.87 0.13 6.99
N ILE A 129 17.19 0.32 5.70
CA ILE A 129 17.62 1.64 5.18
C ILE A 129 16.52 2.68 5.39
N VAL A 130 15.29 2.37 4.98
CA VAL A 130 14.14 3.29 5.11
C VAL A 130 13.83 3.56 6.59
N PHE A 131 13.84 2.52 7.42
CA PHE A 131 13.55 2.62 8.84
C PHE A 131 14.60 3.47 9.57
N PHE A 132 15.89 3.19 9.38
CA PHE A 132 16.96 3.93 10.04
C PHE A 132 17.07 5.37 9.55
N ALA A 133 16.79 5.64 8.27
CA ALA A 133 16.74 7.02 7.76
C ALA A 133 15.64 7.83 8.45
N ASN A 134 14.44 7.26 8.59
CA ASN A 134 13.34 7.89 9.31
C ASN A 134 13.62 8.03 10.81
N LEU A 135 14.22 7.01 11.43
CA LEU A 135 14.61 7.04 12.83
C LEU A 135 15.65 8.12 13.11
N ALA A 136 16.64 8.28 12.22
CA ALA A 136 17.63 9.35 12.32
C ALA A 136 16.97 10.73 12.20
N GLY A 137 16.01 10.90 11.27
CA GLY A 137 15.21 12.12 11.16
C GLY A 137 14.40 12.43 12.41
N LEU A 138 13.78 11.41 13.01
CA LEU A 138 13.04 11.52 14.27
C LEU A 138 13.96 11.93 15.42
N ILE A 139 15.10 11.26 15.59
CA ILE A 139 16.09 11.59 16.63
C ILE A 139 16.63 13.01 16.42
N GLY A 140 16.93 13.39 15.19
CA GLY A 140 17.40 14.74 14.86
C GLY A 140 16.38 15.81 15.22
N LEU A 141 15.09 15.57 14.94
CA LEU A 141 14.01 16.48 15.29
C LEU A 141 13.85 16.61 16.81
N LEU A 142 13.90 15.50 17.55
CA LEU A 142 13.84 15.51 19.01
C LEU A 142 15.09 16.15 19.66
N ALA A 143 16.27 15.93 19.09
CA ALA A 143 17.53 16.48 19.58
C ALA A 143 17.69 17.98 19.28
N SER A 144 17.01 18.50 18.26
CA SER A 144 17.15 19.90 17.83
C SER A 144 16.61 20.92 18.83
N GLY A 145 15.97 20.50 19.94
CA GLY A 145 15.69 21.36 21.10
C GLY A 145 14.78 22.58 20.85
N HIS A 146 14.25 22.75 19.63
CA HIS A 146 13.40 23.88 19.27
C HIS A 146 12.15 23.87 20.14
N SER A 147 12.06 24.89 20.99
CA SER A 147 11.38 24.89 22.28
C SER A 147 9.86 25.07 22.19
N SER A 148 9.23 24.74 21.06
CA SER A 148 7.79 24.74 20.97
C SER A 148 7.30 23.45 20.33
N ILE A 149 6.52 22.71 21.11
CA ILE A 149 5.82 21.50 20.70
C ILE A 149 4.91 21.75 19.49
N LEU A 150 4.53 23.02 19.23
CA LEU A 150 3.80 23.47 18.04
C LEU A 150 4.66 23.48 16.77
N THR A 151 5.93 23.91 16.83
CA THR A 151 6.78 23.97 15.62
C THR A 151 7.03 22.59 15.01
N HIS A 152 6.97 21.52 15.81
CA HIS A 152 7.24 20.15 15.35
C HIS A 152 6.05 19.46 14.69
N MET A 153 4.83 19.95 14.92
CA MET A 153 3.60 19.36 14.40
C MET A 153 3.55 19.27 12.86
N PRO A 154 3.81 20.36 12.09
CA PRO A 154 3.77 20.30 10.63
C PRO A 154 4.88 19.39 10.05
N TYR A 155 6.06 19.37 10.66
CA TYR A 155 7.15 18.48 10.22
C TYR A 155 6.82 17.01 10.46
N ALA A 156 6.26 16.67 11.62
CA ALA A 156 5.80 15.31 11.93
C ALA A 156 4.67 14.86 11.00
N ALA A 157 3.69 15.75 10.74
CA ALA A 157 2.59 15.48 9.82
C ALA A 157 3.08 15.25 8.39
N ASN A 158 3.95 16.13 7.87
CA ASN A 158 4.53 16.00 6.53
C ASN A 158 5.38 14.73 6.40
N ALA A 159 6.18 14.40 7.42
CA ALA A 159 6.98 13.18 7.43
C ALA A 159 6.10 11.91 7.46
N ALA A 160 5.03 11.89 8.25
CA ALA A 160 4.06 10.80 8.27
C ALA A 160 3.37 10.65 6.90
N ALA A 161 2.86 11.75 6.34
CA ALA A 161 2.18 11.77 5.05
C ALA A 161 3.11 11.30 3.91
N ALA A 162 4.35 11.78 3.87
CA ALA A 162 5.34 11.36 2.87
C ALA A 162 5.63 9.85 2.94
N ASN A 163 5.78 9.31 4.15
CA ASN A 163 5.99 7.88 4.33
C ASN A 163 4.76 7.07 3.88
N PHE A 164 3.55 7.45 4.27
CA PHE A 164 2.33 6.76 3.83
C PHE A 164 2.13 6.87 2.32
N LEU A 165 2.41 8.03 1.72
CA LEU A 165 2.37 8.22 0.28
C LEU A 165 3.29 7.23 -0.43
N VAL A 166 4.56 7.14 -0.03
CA VAL A 166 5.50 6.16 -0.62
C VAL A 166 5.03 4.72 -0.38
N ALA A 167 4.53 4.42 0.82
CA ALA A 167 3.99 3.10 1.14
C ALA A 167 2.81 2.71 0.24
N ILE A 168 1.94 3.65 -0.14
CA ILE A 168 0.79 3.41 -1.02
C ILE A 168 1.23 3.35 -2.49
N LEU A 169 2.05 4.32 -2.94
CA LEU A 169 2.49 4.41 -4.33
C LEU A 169 3.24 3.17 -4.79
N ILE A 170 4.09 2.59 -3.94
CA ILE A 170 4.85 1.39 -4.31
C ILE A 170 3.96 0.14 -4.47
N ARG A 171 2.71 0.18 -4.00
CA ARG A 171 1.71 -0.88 -4.23
C ARG A 171 0.88 -0.66 -5.49
N GLN A 172 1.04 0.47 -6.18
CA GLN A 172 0.31 0.76 -7.40
C GLN A 172 1.07 0.23 -8.63
N ASP A 173 0.40 -0.59 -9.44
CA ASP A 173 0.99 -1.29 -10.58
C ASP A 173 1.59 -0.30 -11.59
N TYR A 174 0.94 0.84 -11.82
CA TYR A 174 1.43 1.88 -12.74
C TYR A 174 2.77 2.48 -12.29
N ILE A 175 2.90 2.80 -11.01
CA ILE A 175 4.13 3.39 -10.45
C ILE A 175 5.24 2.36 -10.47
N PHE A 176 4.95 1.12 -10.08
CA PHE A 176 5.93 0.06 -10.07
C PHE A 176 6.40 -0.30 -11.49
N ASN A 177 5.50 -0.34 -12.46
CA ASN A 177 5.83 -0.51 -13.87
C ASN A 177 6.67 0.65 -14.42
N MET A 178 6.39 1.88 -14.00
CA MET A 178 7.22 3.05 -14.35
C MET A 178 8.64 2.89 -13.82
N ILE A 179 8.81 2.50 -12.55
CA ILE A 179 10.13 2.26 -11.95
C ILE A 179 10.89 1.17 -12.73
N PHE A 180 10.21 0.10 -13.12
CA PHE A 180 10.83 -0.95 -13.95
C PHE A 180 11.25 -0.45 -15.32
N ARG A 181 10.40 0.34 -16.00
CA ARG A 181 10.76 0.95 -17.29
C ARG A 181 12.00 1.83 -17.14
N VAL A 182 12.06 2.67 -16.12
CA VAL A 182 13.25 3.50 -15.83
C VAL A 182 14.49 2.62 -15.59
N CYS A 183 14.35 1.52 -14.86
CA CYS A 183 15.46 0.58 -14.64
C CYS A 183 15.92 -0.12 -15.94
N GLN A 184 15.01 -0.33 -16.89
CA GLN A 184 15.30 -0.93 -18.20
C GLN A 184 15.98 0.05 -19.17
N LEU A 185 15.84 1.38 -18.97
CA LEU A 185 16.52 2.39 -19.77
C LEU A 185 18.04 2.45 -19.53
N VAL A 186 18.56 1.69 -18.57
CA VAL A 186 19.99 1.71 -18.24
C VAL A 186 20.82 1.07 -19.36
N PRO A 187 21.80 1.79 -19.94
CA PRO A 187 22.50 1.36 -21.14
C PRO A 187 23.33 0.09 -20.91
N LEU A 188 23.54 -0.67 -21.99
CA LEU A 188 24.36 -1.89 -22.01
C LEU A 188 25.86 -1.65 -21.73
N SER A 189 26.30 -0.39 -21.70
CA SER A 189 27.64 0.04 -21.27
C SER A 189 27.79 0.20 -19.75
N ALA A 190 26.70 0.25 -18.98
CA ALA A 190 26.75 0.41 -17.53
C ALA A 190 27.45 -0.77 -16.81
N PRO A 191 28.12 -0.54 -15.67
CA PRO A 191 28.81 -1.59 -14.94
C PRO A 191 27.85 -2.68 -14.46
N LEU A 192 28.29 -3.95 -14.52
CA LEU A 192 27.50 -5.12 -14.10
C LEU A 192 26.97 -5.01 -12.65
N ARG A 193 27.68 -4.28 -11.78
CA ARG A 193 27.24 -4.00 -10.41
C ARG A 193 25.92 -3.23 -10.38
N LEU A 194 25.78 -2.21 -11.22
CA LEU A 194 24.58 -1.38 -11.29
C LEU A 194 23.39 -2.22 -11.80
N ARG A 195 23.56 -2.97 -12.89
CA ARG A 195 22.51 -3.85 -13.40
C ARG A 195 22.02 -4.87 -12.37
N ARG A 196 22.94 -5.43 -11.57
CA ARG A 196 22.59 -6.38 -10.51
C ARG A 196 21.81 -5.75 -9.36
N ILE A 197 22.00 -4.45 -9.10
CA ILE A 197 21.21 -3.70 -8.11
C ILE A 197 19.82 -3.39 -8.67
N LEU A 198 19.75 -2.92 -9.92
CA LEU A 198 18.48 -2.62 -10.59
C LEU A 198 17.61 -3.86 -10.77
N ALA A 199 18.22 -5.01 -11.07
CA ALA A 199 17.51 -6.28 -11.14
C ALA A 199 16.87 -6.69 -9.81
N LYS A 200 17.23 -6.08 -8.66
CA LYS A 200 16.66 -6.40 -7.34
C LYS A 200 15.47 -5.53 -6.96
N VAL A 201 15.06 -4.61 -7.83
CA VAL A 201 13.89 -3.73 -7.62
C VAL A 201 12.59 -4.53 -7.44
N TYR A 202 12.52 -5.79 -7.90
CA TYR A 202 11.36 -6.66 -7.67
C TYR A 202 11.04 -6.87 -6.17
N GLU A 203 12.03 -6.71 -5.27
CA GLU A 203 11.85 -6.83 -3.82
C GLU A 203 11.33 -5.56 -3.14
N HIS A 204 10.47 -4.82 -3.82
CA HIS A 204 9.83 -3.58 -3.35
C HIS A 204 9.02 -3.74 -2.04
N GLY A 205 8.65 -4.97 -1.66
CA GLY A 205 7.91 -5.23 -0.41
C GLY A 205 8.61 -4.71 0.85
N GLY A 206 9.95 -4.63 0.84
CA GLY A 206 10.71 -4.06 1.97
C GLY A 206 10.50 -2.55 2.11
N MET A 207 10.32 -1.85 0.99
CA MET A 207 10.05 -0.41 0.95
C MET A 207 8.65 -0.11 1.48
N HIS A 208 7.63 -0.85 1.02
CA HIS A 208 6.26 -0.70 1.50
C HIS A 208 6.18 -0.84 3.02
N SER A 209 6.68 -1.95 3.57
CA SER A 209 6.64 -2.21 5.00
C SER A 209 7.49 -1.22 5.81
N GLY A 210 8.64 -0.79 5.26
CA GLY A 210 9.53 0.19 5.91
C GLY A 210 8.86 1.55 6.03
N CYS A 211 8.28 2.04 4.93
CA CYS A 211 7.54 3.29 4.89
C CYS A 211 6.26 3.22 5.73
N ALA A 212 5.53 2.10 5.74
CA ALA A 212 4.34 1.95 6.57
C ALA A 212 4.69 2.05 8.07
N ILE A 213 5.71 1.33 8.55
CA ILE A 213 6.12 1.38 9.96
C ILE A 213 6.70 2.75 10.32
N ALA A 214 7.52 3.34 9.44
CA ALA A 214 8.06 4.69 9.66
C ALA A 214 6.95 5.75 9.69
N GLY A 215 5.97 5.67 8.79
CA GLY A 215 4.79 6.53 8.78
C GLY A 215 4.00 6.43 10.08
N THR A 216 3.75 5.20 10.57
CA THR A 216 3.09 4.98 11.86
C THR A 216 3.92 5.55 13.02
N MET A 217 5.25 5.44 12.98
CA MET A 217 6.14 6.02 14.00
C MET A 217 6.01 7.56 14.05
N TRP A 218 6.03 8.22 12.90
CA TRP A 218 5.81 9.67 12.82
C TRP A 218 4.39 10.07 13.22
N PHE A 219 3.39 9.25 12.89
CA PHE A 219 2.00 9.47 13.27
C PHE A 219 1.78 9.32 14.79
N ILE A 220 2.51 8.42 15.46
CA ILE A 220 2.53 8.33 16.92
C ILE A 220 3.03 9.65 17.52
N LEU A 221 4.15 10.19 17.00
CA LEU A 221 4.66 11.49 17.45
C LEU A 221 3.60 12.58 17.23
N LEU A 222 3.00 12.65 16.05
CA LEU A 222 1.95 13.62 15.73
C LEU A 222 0.76 13.52 16.72
N THR A 223 0.30 12.29 17.00
CA THR A 223 -0.81 12.05 17.93
C THR A 223 -0.46 12.53 19.34
N VAL A 224 0.74 12.23 19.84
CA VAL A 224 1.22 12.71 21.14
C VAL A 224 1.27 14.24 21.17
N LEU A 225 1.77 14.88 20.11
CA LEU A 225 1.80 16.34 20.02
C LEU A 225 0.39 16.93 20.06
N ILE A 226 -0.57 16.37 19.33
CA ILE A 226 -1.96 16.85 19.30
C ILE A 226 -2.62 16.72 20.68
N VAL A 227 -2.49 15.56 21.34
CA VAL A 227 -3.07 15.32 22.67
C VAL A 227 -2.46 16.25 23.73
N VAL A 228 -1.13 16.39 23.77
CA VAL A 228 -0.47 17.27 24.75
C VAL A 228 -0.87 18.73 24.54
N ASN A 229 -1.00 19.18 23.30
CA ASN A 229 -1.42 20.55 23.00
C ASN A 229 -2.88 20.81 23.35
N PHE A 230 -3.75 19.81 23.20
CA PHE A 230 -5.14 19.87 23.63
C PHE A 230 -5.24 20.03 25.16
N GLU A 231 -4.53 19.19 25.93
CA GLU A 231 -4.48 19.27 27.41
C GLU A 231 -3.88 20.58 27.91
N THR A 232 -2.87 21.13 27.22
CA THR A 232 -2.24 22.41 27.59
C THR A 232 -3.08 23.63 27.18
N GLY A 233 -4.20 23.43 26.47
CA GLY A 233 -5.06 24.51 25.97
C GLY A 233 -4.41 25.41 24.91
N ARG A 234 -3.33 24.96 24.27
CA ARG A 234 -2.58 25.75 23.27
C ARG A 234 -3.25 25.77 21.91
N ILE A 235 -4.14 24.83 21.64
CA ILE A 235 -4.85 24.74 20.37
C ILE A 235 -6.35 24.69 20.63
N ILE A 236 -7.08 25.62 20.00
CA ILE A 236 -8.54 25.73 20.08
C ILE A 236 -9.17 24.78 19.05
N HIS A 237 -8.86 23.49 19.13
CA HIS A 237 -9.56 22.48 18.36
C HIS A 237 -10.73 21.93 19.17
N THR A 238 -11.85 21.63 18.50
CA THR A 238 -12.94 20.85 19.08
C THR A 238 -12.39 19.52 19.62
N PRO A 239 -12.88 18.99 20.76
CA PRO A 239 -12.42 17.72 21.33
C PRO A 239 -12.51 16.52 20.36
N LEU A 240 -13.19 16.68 19.23
CA LEU A 240 -13.29 15.68 18.18
C LEU A 240 -11.94 15.39 17.49
N VAL A 241 -11.05 16.38 17.31
CA VAL A 241 -9.77 16.20 16.59
C VAL A 241 -8.85 15.17 17.29
N PRO A 242 -8.54 15.30 18.60
CA PRO A 242 -7.72 14.30 19.28
C PRO A 242 -8.39 12.91 19.31
N ILE A 243 -9.73 12.83 19.28
CA ILE A 243 -10.45 11.55 19.26
C ILE A 243 -10.26 10.85 17.90
N PHE A 244 -10.49 11.56 16.79
CA PHE A 244 -10.34 10.98 15.45
C PHE A 244 -8.89 10.64 15.11
N THR A 245 -7.93 11.49 15.48
CA THR A 245 -6.50 11.18 15.33
C THR A 245 -6.07 9.93 16.10
N VAL A 246 -6.51 9.76 17.36
CA VAL A 246 -6.23 8.55 18.15
C VAL A 246 -6.90 7.31 17.52
N LEU A 247 -8.15 7.44 17.05
CA LEU A 247 -8.85 6.36 16.34
C LEU A 247 -8.06 5.92 15.08
N LEU A 248 -7.54 6.90 14.33
CA LEU A 248 -6.73 6.67 13.14
C LEU A 248 -5.42 5.95 13.49
N LEU A 249 -4.74 6.38 14.56
CA LEU A 249 -3.55 5.71 15.08
C LEU A 249 -3.84 4.25 15.44
N VAL A 250 -4.96 3.97 16.11
CA VAL A 250 -5.38 2.60 16.44
C VAL A 250 -5.56 1.76 15.18
N CYS A 251 -6.18 2.29 14.12
CA CYS A 251 -6.29 1.59 12.83
C CYS A 251 -4.90 1.23 12.27
N PHE A 252 -3.93 2.16 12.28
CA PHE A 252 -2.57 1.89 11.82
C PHE A 252 -1.84 0.85 12.66
N LEU A 253 -1.98 0.89 13.98
CA LEU A 253 -1.38 -0.12 14.86
C LEU A 253 -1.96 -1.51 14.60
N VAL A 254 -3.27 -1.63 14.43
CA VAL A 254 -3.93 -2.89 14.04
C VAL A 254 -3.38 -3.41 12.71
N LEU A 255 -3.24 -2.54 11.71
CA LEU A 255 -2.63 -2.89 10.42
C LEU A 255 -1.19 -3.39 10.59
N CYS A 256 -0.36 -2.72 11.40
CA CYS A 256 1.01 -3.12 11.67
C CYS A 256 1.11 -4.47 12.38
N VAL A 257 0.26 -4.73 13.38
CA VAL A 257 0.23 -5.99 14.13
C VAL A 257 -0.14 -7.17 13.23
N PHE A 258 -1.23 -7.06 12.47
CA PHE A 258 -1.64 -8.13 11.56
C PHE A 258 -0.67 -8.31 10.38
N ALA A 259 0.02 -7.25 9.96
CA ALA A 259 1.05 -7.33 8.92
C ALA A 259 2.35 -8.00 9.39
N HIS A 260 2.54 -8.22 10.70
CA HIS A 260 3.74 -8.86 11.23
C HIS A 260 3.92 -10.26 10.61
N PRO A 261 5.10 -10.61 10.04
CA PRO A 261 5.27 -11.83 9.25
C PRO A 261 4.86 -13.11 9.97
N ALA A 262 5.11 -13.21 11.28
CA ALA A 262 4.72 -14.38 12.08
C ALA A 262 3.19 -14.51 12.25
N ILE A 263 2.48 -13.39 12.37
CA ILE A 263 1.02 -13.37 12.52
C ILE A 263 0.37 -13.60 11.16
N ARG A 264 0.84 -12.89 10.12
CA ARG A 264 0.36 -13.03 8.75
C ARG A 264 0.49 -14.46 8.22
N HIS A 265 1.59 -15.14 8.52
CA HIS A 265 1.78 -16.53 8.08
C HIS A 265 0.83 -17.50 8.80
N LYS A 266 0.48 -17.26 10.07
CA LYS A 266 -0.45 -18.10 10.83
C LYS A 266 -1.91 -17.82 10.52
N PHE A 267 -2.26 -16.55 10.33
CA PHE A 267 -3.64 -16.07 10.17
C PHE A 267 -3.81 -15.27 8.88
N HIS A 268 -3.46 -15.88 7.74
CA HIS A 268 -3.48 -15.22 6.44
C HIS A 268 -4.84 -14.61 6.09
N ASN A 269 -5.92 -15.37 6.25
CA ASN A 269 -7.28 -14.91 5.96
C ASN A 269 -7.70 -13.73 6.85
N SER A 270 -7.33 -13.76 8.13
CA SER A 270 -7.62 -12.66 9.04
C SER A 270 -6.79 -11.42 8.71
N PHE A 271 -5.53 -11.59 8.31
CA PHE A 271 -4.70 -10.50 7.83
C PHE A 271 -5.33 -9.83 6.61
N GLU A 272 -5.75 -10.59 5.60
CA GLU A 272 -6.36 -10.03 4.38
C GLU A 272 -7.63 -9.25 4.69
N PHE A 273 -8.49 -9.82 5.55
CA PHE A 273 -9.73 -9.17 5.97
C PHE A 273 -9.44 -7.86 6.72
N THR A 274 -8.63 -7.92 7.77
CA THR A 274 -8.29 -6.76 8.60
C THR A 274 -7.58 -5.70 7.77
N HIS A 275 -6.65 -6.09 6.87
CA HIS A 275 -5.90 -5.13 6.06
C HIS A 275 -6.80 -4.37 5.08
N ARG A 276 -7.78 -5.06 4.48
CA ARG A 276 -8.77 -4.41 3.60
C ARG A 276 -9.71 -3.53 4.42
N PHE A 277 -10.34 -4.09 5.46
CA PHE A 277 -11.33 -3.36 6.25
C PHE A 277 -10.73 -2.15 6.96
N ALA A 278 -9.64 -2.35 7.73
CA ALA A 278 -8.99 -1.26 8.46
C ALA A 278 -8.34 -0.23 7.51
N GLY A 279 -7.89 -0.65 6.32
CA GLY A 279 -7.44 0.28 5.28
C GLY A 279 -8.55 1.23 4.83
N TRP A 280 -9.74 0.71 4.48
CA TRP A 280 -10.89 1.55 4.12
C TRP A 280 -11.37 2.42 5.28
N CYS A 281 -11.45 1.86 6.49
CA CYS A 281 -11.79 2.64 7.69
C CYS A 281 -10.81 3.77 7.93
N SER A 282 -9.49 3.53 7.81
CA SER A 282 -8.49 4.58 8.00
C SER A 282 -8.61 5.73 6.99
N ILE A 283 -9.03 5.45 5.74
CA ILE A 283 -9.26 6.49 4.74
C ILE A 283 -10.45 7.36 5.16
N ILE A 284 -11.58 6.75 5.57
CA ILE A 284 -12.76 7.50 6.02
C ILE A 284 -12.43 8.36 7.24
N VAL A 285 -11.77 7.77 8.24
CA VAL A 285 -11.37 8.48 9.46
C VAL A 285 -10.40 9.62 9.13
N PHE A 286 -9.44 9.40 8.22
CA PHE A 286 -8.52 10.44 7.76
C PHE A 286 -9.23 11.62 7.07
N TRP A 287 -10.24 11.34 6.24
CA TRP A 287 -11.02 12.41 5.60
C TRP A 287 -11.83 13.21 6.61
N VAL A 288 -12.44 12.55 7.60
CA VAL A 288 -13.16 13.24 8.68
C VAL A 288 -12.19 14.12 9.49
N ASP A 289 -11.03 13.57 9.84
CA ASP A 289 -9.98 14.28 10.57
C ASP A 289 -9.40 15.47 9.80
N LEU A 290 -9.36 15.41 8.47
CA LEU A 290 -8.88 16.49 7.60
C LEU A 290 -9.89 17.64 7.46
N VAL A 291 -11.19 17.33 7.50
CA VAL A 291 -12.27 18.33 7.34
C VAL A 291 -12.58 19.06 8.65
N LEU A 292 -12.30 18.42 9.78
CA LEU A 292 -12.53 18.93 11.13
C LEU A 292 -11.49 19.99 11.54
#